data_AF-A0A954A2G1-F1
#
_entry.id   AF-A0A954A2G1-F1
#
_cell.length_a   1.000
_cell.length_b   1.000
_cell.length_c   1.000
_cell.angle_alpha   90.00
_cell.angle_beta   90.00
_cell.angle_gamma   90.00
#
_symmetry.space_group_name_H-M   'P 1'
#
loop_
_entity.id
_entity.type
_entity.pdbx_description
1 polymer ?
#
loop_
_entity_poly.entity_id
_entity_poly.type
_entity_poly.pdbx_seq_one_letter_code
_entity_poly.pdbx_strand_id
1 'polypeptide(L)' 'MNELDLFLREHAAVHGASGPGDYHVADWALDGLDDARLRMRPHGLNSIAWLFWHLARVEDSCVATVVFGETQVLRRRR' A
#
# COMPACT_ATOMS: atom_id res chain seq x y z
N MET A 1 9.04 14.77 -17.76
CA MET A 1 8.24 13.96 -16.81
C MET A 1 7.13 14.85 -16.33
N ASN A 2 5.88 14.51 -16.62
CA ASN A 2 4.71 15.24 -16.09
C ASN A 2 4.39 14.75 -14.66
N GLU A 3 3.40 15.36 -13.99
CA GLU A 3 3.03 15.01 -12.62
C GLU A 3 2.52 13.57 -12.49
N LEU A 4 1.80 13.07 -13.50
CA LEU A 4 1.32 11.69 -13.55
C LEU A 4 2.47 10.68 -13.69
N ASP A 5 3.46 10.98 -14.53
CA ASP A 5 4.67 10.15 -14.71
C ASP A 5 5.48 10.10 -13.41
N LEU A 6 5.60 11.23 -12.70
CA LEU A 6 6.25 11.29 -11.39
C LEU A 6 5.50 10.45 -10.36
N PHE A 7 4.18 10.62 -10.28
CA PHE A 7 3.33 9.83 -9.39
C PHE A 7 3.47 8.33 -9.65
N LEU A 8 3.36 7.90 -10.92
CA LEU A 8 3.48 6.48 -11.28
C LEU A 8 4.86 5.91 -10.92
N ARG A 9 5.95 6.68 -11.12
CA ARG A 9 7.31 6.26 -10.75
C ARG A 9 7.46 6.07 -9.24
N GLU A 10 7.03 7.05 -8.45
CA GLU A 10 7.14 6.99 -6.98
C GLU A 10 6.21 5.93 -6.39
N HIS A 11 4.97 5.83 -6.88
CA HIS A 11 4.03 4.79 -6.47
C HIS A 11 4.54 3.38 -6.80
N ALA A 12 5.17 3.19 -7.97
CA ALA A 12 5.79 1.93 -8.34
C ALA A 12 6.98 1.55 -7.45
N ALA A 13 7.73 2.52 -6.90
CA ALA A 13 8.81 2.25 -5.95
C ALA A 13 8.28 1.75 -4.59
N VAL A 14 7.06 2.14 -4.21
CA VAL A 14 6.41 1.73 -2.95
C VAL A 14 5.81 0.32 -3.05
N HIS A 15 5.09 0.01 -4.14
CA HIS A 15 4.27 -1.22 -4.29
C HIS A 15 4.84 -2.26 -5.26
N GLY A 16 5.80 -1.88 -6.08
CA GLY A 16 6.50 -2.76 -7.01
C GLY A 16 5.96 -2.76 -8.44
N ALA A 17 6.81 -2.31 -9.36
CA ALA A 17 6.71 -2.58 -10.80
C ALA A 17 8.01 -2.18 -11.56
N SER A 18 9.19 -2.67 -11.16
CA SER A 18 10.43 -2.35 -11.92
C SER A 18 11.31 -3.54 -12.32
N GLY A 19 11.25 -4.68 -11.64
CA GLY A 19 11.84 -5.93 -12.12
C GLY A 19 12.20 -6.92 -11.02
N PRO A 20 12.70 -8.12 -11.37
CA PRO A 20 13.21 -9.08 -10.40
C PRO A 20 14.43 -8.50 -9.66
N GLY A 21 14.36 -8.40 -8.33
CA GLY A 21 15.48 -7.95 -7.48
C GLY A 21 15.34 -6.54 -6.89
N ASP A 22 14.26 -5.83 -7.21
CA ASP A 22 13.99 -4.51 -6.60
C ASP A 22 13.42 -4.68 -5.19
N TYR A 23 14.02 -3.98 -4.22
CA TYR A 23 13.49 -3.85 -2.86
C TYR A 23 12.41 -2.77 -2.85
N HIS A 24 11.19 -3.13 -2.47
CA HIS A 24 10.10 -2.19 -2.32
C HIS A 24 9.99 -1.72 -0.87
N VAL A 25 9.51 -0.49 -0.68
CA VAL A 25 9.36 0.11 0.67
C VAL A 25 8.48 -0.78 1.56
N ALA A 26 7.44 -1.36 0.99
CA ALA A 26 6.58 -2.35 1.63
C ALA A 26 7.36 -3.57 2.17
N ASP A 27 8.18 -4.19 1.33
CA ASP A 27 8.96 -5.39 1.68
C ASP A 27 10.02 -5.07 2.72
N TRP A 28 10.72 -3.94 2.57
CA TRP A 28 11.67 -3.47 3.58
C TRP A 28 11.01 -3.22 4.94
N ALA A 29 9.83 -2.60 4.96
CA ALA A 29 9.12 -2.27 6.20
C ALA A 29 8.59 -3.51 6.94
N LEU A 30 8.33 -4.60 6.21
CA LEU A 30 7.81 -5.85 6.76
C LEU A 30 8.90 -6.92 6.95
N ASP A 31 10.13 -6.64 6.54
CA ASP A 31 11.24 -7.58 6.63
C ASP A 31 11.44 -8.09 8.08
N GLY A 32 11.62 -9.40 8.22
CA GLY A 32 11.76 -10.07 9.52
C GLY A 32 10.50 -10.16 10.38
N LEU A 33 9.34 -9.68 9.92
CA LEU A 33 8.07 -9.88 10.61
C LEU A 33 7.44 -11.21 10.21
N ASP A 34 7.24 -12.07 11.21
CA ASP A 34 6.42 -13.27 11.04
C ASP A 34 4.93 -12.97 11.27
N ASP A 35 4.11 -13.96 10.98
CA ASP A 35 2.67 -13.97 11.17
C ASP A 35 2.23 -13.57 12.59
N ALA A 36 2.99 -13.94 13.62
CA ALA A 36 2.66 -13.62 15.01
C ALA A 36 2.93 -12.13 15.28
N ARG A 37 4.06 -11.61 14.80
CA ARG A 37 4.44 -10.19 14.89
C ARG A 37 3.49 -9.31 14.09
N LEU A 38 3.05 -9.73 12.91
CA LEU A 38 2.05 -9.00 12.12
C LEU A 38 0.71 -8.84 12.86
N ARG A 39 0.36 -9.77 13.76
CA ARG A 39 -0.85 -9.70 14.60
C ARG A 39 -0.66 -8.89 15.88
N MET A 40 0.57 -8.51 16.22
CA MET A 40 0.83 -7.69 17.40
C MET A 40 0.13 -6.34 17.32
N ARG A 41 -0.31 -5.86 18.48
CA ARG A 41 -1.04 -4.60 18.67
C ARG A 41 -0.21 -3.67 19.56
N PRO A 42 0.75 -2.91 19.01
CA PRO A 42 1.50 -1.93 19.78
C PRO A 42 0.55 -1.03 20.55
N HIS A 43 0.77 -0.86 21.86
CA HIS A 43 -0.08 -0.09 22.76
C HIS A 43 -1.56 -0.53 22.82
N GLY A 44 -1.88 -1.77 22.41
CA GLY A 44 -3.25 -2.28 22.39
C GLY A 44 -4.13 -1.72 21.25
N LEU A 45 -3.55 -0.96 20.32
CA LEU A 45 -4.25 -0.37 19.18
C LEU A 45 -4.42 -1.38 18.03
N ASN A 46 -4.52 -0.92 16.78
CA ASN A 46 -4.64 -1.79 15.62
C ASN A 46 -3.40 -2.68 15.45
N SER A 47 -3.59 -3.86 14.85
CA SER A 47 -2.46 -4.73 14.53
C SER A 47 -1.60 -4.14 13.42
N ILE A 48 -0.34 -4.56 13.34
CA ILE A 48 0.56 -4.17 12.23
C ILE A 48 -0.09 -4.54 10.88
N ALA A 49 -0.65 -5.75 10.76
CA ALA A 49 -1.37 -6.18 9.57
C ALA A 49 -2.56 -5.28 9.23
N TRP A 50 -3.33 -4.83 10.24
CA TRP A 50 -4.44 -3.91 10.02
C TRP A 50 -3.96 -2.54 9.55
N LEU A 51 -2.89 -2.00 10.15
CA LEU A 51 -2.32 -0.71 9.78
C LEU A 51 -1.81 -0.72 8.34
N PHE A 52 -1.12 -1.79 7.94
CA PHE A 52 -0.61 -1.94 6.59
C PHE A 52 -1.74 -2.04 5.55
N TRP A 53 -2.76 -2.87 5.85
CA TRP A 53 -3.97 -2.95 5.02
C TRP A 53 -4.72 -1.60 4.94
N HIS A 54 -4.83 -0.90 6.07
CA HIS A 54 -5.54 0.37 6.15
C HIS A 54 -4.82 1.47 5.36
N LEU A 55 -3.49 1.51 5.42
CA LEU A 55 -2.68 2.42 4.62
C LEU A 55 -2.95 2.24 3.12
N ALA A 56 -2.83 1.00 2.63
CA ALA A 56 -3.12 0.69 1.23
C ALA A 56 -4.56 1.05 0.85
N ARG A 57 -5.53 0.85 1.77
CA ARG A 57 -6.93 1.19 1.52
C ARG A 57 -7.17 2.70 1.40
N VAL A 58 -6.51 3.50 2.24
CA VAL A 58 -6.57 4.97 2.19
C VAL A 58 -5.91 5.47 0.91
N GLU A 59 -4.76 4.91 0.55
CA GLU A 59 -4.07 5.23 -0.71
C GLU A 59 -4.95 4.96 -1.93
N ASP A 60 -5.53 3.77 -2.05
CA ASP A 60 -6.48 3.42 -3.12
C ASP A 60 -7.61 4.45 -3.23
N SER A 61 -8.12 4.92 -2.08
CA SER A 61 -9.21 5.91 -2.05
C SER A 61 -8.79 7.28 -2.59
N CYS A 62 -7.58 7.71 -2.24
CA CYS A 62 -6.99 8.95 -2.71
C CYS A 62 -6.65 8.85 -4.20
N VAL A 63 -6.02 7.77 -4.65
CA VAL A 63 -5.63 7.58 -6.05
C VAL A 63 -6.86 7.47 -6.94
N ALA A 64 -7.87 6.69 -6.56
CA ALA A 64 -9.15 6.62 -7.27
C ALA A 64 -9.76 8.02 -7.47
N THR A 65 -9.79 8.82 -6.40
CA THR A 65 -10.43 10.13 -6.41
C THR A 65 -9.60 11.18 -7.16
N VAL A 66 -8.29 11.27 -6.89
CA VAL A 66 -7.41 12.34 -7.36
C VAL A 66 -6.89 12.07 -8.76
N VAL A 67 -6.52 10.82 -9.07
CA VAL A 67 -5.93 10.45 -10.35
C VAL A 67 -7.00 10.07 -11.37
N PHE A 68 -8.01 9.29 -10.95
CA PHE A 68 -9.02 8.76 -11.87
C PHE A 68 -10.35 9.50 -11.82
N GLY A 69 -10.59 10.37 -10.83
CA GLY A 69 -11.88 11.03 -10.65
C GLY A 69 -13.01 10.07 -10.29
N GLU A 70 -12.67 8.88 -9.79
CA GLU A 70 -13.60 7.82 -9.44
C GLU A 70 -13.79 7.70 -7.92
N THR A 71 -14.99 7.33 -7.49
CA THR A 71 -15.22 6.95 -6.09
C THR A 71 -14.73 5.53 -5.87
N GLN A 72 -13.98 5.30 -4.77
CA GLN A 72 -13.55 3.95 -4.41
C GLN A 72 -14.77 3.03 -4.16
N VAL A 73 -15.05 2.12 -5.10
CA VAL A 73 -16.07 1.08 -4.93
C VAL A 73 -15.41 -0.21 -4.47
N LEU A 74 -15.79 -0.71 -3.28
CA LEU A 74 -15.59 -2.12 -2.95
C LEU A 74 -16.50 -2.94 -3.88
N ARG A 75 -16.03 -3.23 -5.10
CA ARG A 75 -16.78 -4.08 -6.03
C ARG A 75 -16.77 -5.49 -5.49
N ARG A 76 -17.90 -5.91 -4.92
CA ARG A 76 -18.13 -7.31 -4.57
C ARG A 76 -18.00 -8.12 -5.87
N ARG A 77 -16.98 -8.98 -5.97
CA ARG A 77 -16.92 -9.96 -7.06
C ARG A 77 -18.22 -10.78 -6.98
N ARG A 78 -18.99 -10.79 -8.06
CA ARG A 78 -20.09 -11.74 -8.26
C ARG A 78 -19.53 -13.09 -8.66
#